data_AF-A0A2K0X4R0-F1
#
_entry.id   AF-A0A2K0X4R0-F1
#
_cell.length_a   1.000
_cell.length_b   1.000
_cell.length_c   1.000
_cell.angle_alpha   90.00
_cell.angle_beta   90.00
_cell.angle_gamma   90.00
#
_symmetry.space_group_name_H-M   'P 1'
#
loop_
_entity.id
_entity.type
_entity.pdbx_description
1 polymer ?
#
loop_
_entity_poly.entity_id
_entity_poly.type
_entity_poly.pdbx_seq_one_letter_code
_entity_poly.pdbx_strand_id
1 'polypeptide(L)'
;MVSIFRKAMRKIIDHLPSSKRSIRDLRQQVNDLNLRVENLQSLLDGKLQNILENQRNMRIDTLTNREHESLLAWANYRRENENDFDAHKRFYYNLPQATGSVRLIQRGCATLLSEFAHFSKEHNLKYWADFGTLLGTIRHRGFIPWDDDTDLGMMRSDVDKLIELLKTDKELSKRYRAVLVFDPYVLCRQLRLRYANPENPSFIDIFFYDYMPKYDEHNKQRFIEMRKALQDDLRSQTFYAKWLEHGYLEDGCEFSSQIEDVFTKYQNLAKSENIISRESPNEDCNIIYGLDNVDADKIYTARYDDVFPLKQSEFEKSSISIPCKAEKILFSYYGDIYQLPSDMVSHLQHVSRELLENKRIVDAIEKDIAANPYKSEVA
;
A
#
# COMPACT_ATOMS: atom_id res chain seq x y z
N MET A 1 55.95 -35.21 -33.54
CA MET A 1 55.10 -34.90 -34.72
C MET A 1 54.30 -33.59 -34.62
N VAL A 2 53.78 -33.20 -33.44
CA VAL A 2 52.94 -31.99 -33.26
C VAL A 2 53.66 -30.65 -33.58
N SER A 3 54.97 -30.55 -33.35
CA SER A 3 55.78 -29.34 -33.61
C SER A 3 56.00 -29.06 -35.11
N ILE A 4 56.17 -30.11 -35.92
CA ILE A 4 56.35 -30.01 -37.38
C ILE A 4 55.00 -29.65 -38.03
N PHE A 5 53.90 -30.22 -37.53
CA PHE A 5 52.54 -29.93 -38.00
C PHE A 5 52.13 -28.46 -37.75
N ARG A 6 52.50 -27.87 -36.59
CA ARG A 6 52.28 -26.44 -36.31
C ARG A 6 53.09 -25.52 -37.22
N LYS A 7 54.33 -25.86 -37.55
CA LYS A 7 55.17 -25.10 -38.49
C LYS A 7 54.66 -25.21 -39.93
N ALA A 8 54.19 -26.38 -40.34
CA ALA A 8 53.60 -26.60 -41.67
C ALA A 8 52.27 -25.84 -41.84
N MET A 9 51.39 -25.85 -40.83
CA MET A 9 50.17 -25.06 -40.86
C MET A 9 50.45 -23.55 -40.96
N ARG A 10 51.44 -23.01 -40.22
CA ARG A 10 51.83 -21.58 -40.32
C ARG A 10 52.21 -21.17 -41.74
N LYS A 11 52.99 -21.98 -42.46
CA LYS A 11 53.35 -21.72 -43.86
C LYS A 11 52.16 -21.71 -44.83
N ILE A 12 51.16 -22.57 -44.59
CA ILE A 12 49.94 -22.62 -45.42
C ILE A 12 49.07 -21.38 -45.19
N ILE A 13 49.06 -20.86 -43.95
CA ILE A 13 48.33 -19.63 -43.58
C ILE A 13 48.93 -18.39 -44.27
N ASP A 14 50.26 -18.37 -44.45
CA ASP A 14 50.98 -17.30 -45.17
C ASP A 14 50.71 -17.30 -46.69
N HIS A 15 50.03 -18.34 -47.22
CA HIS A 15 49.66 -18.45 -48.64
C HIS A 15 48.14 -18.31 -48.87
N LEU A 16 47.34 -18.03 -47.85
CA LEU A 16 45.92 -17.75 -48.02
C LEU A 16 45.70 -16.31 -48.56
N PRO A 17 44.63 -16.04 -49.34
CA PRO A 17 44.28 -14.67 -49.77
C PRO A 17 44.21 -13.71 -48.58
N SER A 18 44.59 -12.44 -48.76
CA SER A 18 44.68 -11.45 -47.67
C SER A 18 43.38 -11.36 -46.84
N SER A 19 42.23 -11.57 -47.49
CA SER A 19 40.90 -11.64 -46.89
C SER A 19 40.72 -12.80 -45.88
N LYS A 20 41.38 -13.94 -46.06
CA LYS A 20 41.28 -15.08 -45.13
C LYS A 20 42.18 -14.91 -43.90
N ARG A 21 43.32 -14.22 -44.03
CA ARG A 21 44.19 -13.86 -42.90
C ARG A 21 43.55 -12.79 -42.02
N SER A 22 43.01 -11.73 -42.63
CA SER A 22 42.29 -10.69 -41.89
C SER A 22 41.08 -11.25 -41.13
N ILE A 23 40.31 -12.17 -41.72
CA ILE A 23 39.21 -12.86 -41.02
C ILE A 23 39.70 -13.68 -39.82
N ARG A 24 40.86 -14.32 -39.92
CA ARG A 24 41.45 -15.08 -38.80
C ARG A 24 41.91 -14.14 -37.68
N ASP A 25 42.60 -13.06 -38.00
CA ASP A 25 43.07 -12.09 -37.01
C ASP A 25 41.89 -11.39 -36.32
N LEU A 26 40.83 -11.07 -37.07
CA LEU A 26 39.57 -10.57 -36.50
C LEU A 26 38.93 -11.59 -35.55
N ARG A 27 38.86 -12.88 -35.93
CA ARG A 27 38.36 -13.94 -35.02
C ARG A 27 39.19 -14.03 -33.75
N GLN A 28 40.51 -13.87 -33.84
CA GLN A 28 41.37 -13.91 -32.67
C GLN A 28 41.18 -12.69 -31.77
N GLN A 29 41.03 -11.49 -32.35
CA GLN A 29 40.69 -10.29 -31.59
C GLN A 29 39.31 -10.40 -30.91
N VAL A 30 38.32 -10.96 -31.60
CA VAL A 30 36.98 -11.22 -31.02
C VAL A 30 37.07 -12.20 -29.85
N ASN A 31 37.86 -13.27 -29.96
CA ASN A 31 38.06 -14.21 -28.86
C ASN A 31 38.76 -13.57 -27.65
N ASP A 32 39.80 -12.76 -27.88
CA ASP A 32 40.48 -12.01 -26.83
C ASP A 32 39.52 -11.02 -26.15
N LEU A 33 38.66 -10.36 -26.93
CA LEU A 33 37.66 -9.44 -26.42
C LEU A 33 36.61 -10.17 -25.57
N ASN A 34 36.12 -11.33 -26.02
CA ASN A 34 35.18 -12.16 -25.27
C ASN A 34 35.79 -12.60 -23.93
N LEU A 35 37.06 -13.04 -23.92
CA LEU A 35 37.74 -13.42 -22.68
C LEU A 35 37.89 -12.24 -21.72
N ARG A 36 38.15 -11.02 -22.24
CA ARG A 36 38.17 -9.81 -21.42
C ARG A 36 36.80 -9.47 -20.86
N VAL A 37 35.73 -9.63 -21.64
CA VAL A 37 34.35 -9.40 -21.20
C VAL A 37 33.98 -10.39 -20.09
N GLU A 38 34.28 -11.68 -20.25
CA GLU A 38 34.03 -12.71 -19.22
C GLU A 38 34.78 -12.39 -17.91
N ASN A 39 36.05 -11.98 -18.00
CA ASN A 39 36.83 -11.58 -16.83
C ASN A 39 36.27 -10.32 -16.15
N LEU A 40 35.84 -9.32 -16.93
CA LEU A 40 35.19 -8.12 -16.39
C LEU A 40 33.86 -8.46 -15.71
N GLN A 41 33.08 -9.35 -16.29
CA GLN A 41 31.81 -9.82 -15.73
C GLN A 41 32.05 -10.54 -14.39
N SER A 42 33.02 -11.46 -14.32
CA SER A 42 33.40 -12.14 -13.08
C SER A 42 33.85 -11.17 -11.98
N LEU A 43 34.65 -10.16 -12.31
CA LEU A 43 35.04 -9.11 -11.37
C LEU A 43 33.87 -8.25 -10.90
N LEU A 44 32.95 -7.92 -11.81
CA LEU A 44 31.75 -7.15 -11.50
C LEU A 44 30.82 -7.95 -10.57
N ASP A 45 30.59 -9.23 -10.87
CA ASP A 45 29.78 -10.14 -10.05
C ASP A 45 30.38 -10.29 -8.65
N GLY A 46 31.71 -10.46 -8.54
CA GLY A 46 32.41 -10.51 -7.26
C GLY A 46 32.28 -9.21 -6.46
N LYS A 47 32.38 -8.04 -7.10
CA LYS A 47 32.13 -6.75 -6.45
C LYS A 47 30.69 -6.59 -6.00
N LEU A 48 29.73 -7.02 -6.83
CA LEU A 48 28.31 -6.98 -6.50
C LEU A 48 28.00 -7.84 -5.28
N GLN A 49 28.54 -9.07 -5.20
CA GLN A 49 28.40 -9.92 -4.03
C GLN A 49 28.95 -9.28 -2.76
N ASN A 50 30.16 -8.70 -2.82
CA ASN A 50 30.74 -7.99 -1.68
C ASN A 50 29.90 -6.78 -1.24
N ILE A 51 29.35 -6.01 -2.19
CA ILE A 51 28.46 -4.88 -1.88
C ILE A 51 27.18 -5.37 -1.20
N LEU A 52 26.56 -6.44 -1.72
CA LEU A 52 25.35 -7.03 -1.14
C LEU A 52 25.60 -7.58 0.27
N GLU A 53 26.74 -8.23 0.50
CA GLU A 53 27.13 -8.71 1.81
C GLU A 53 27.39 -7.56 2.80
N ASN A 54 28.11 -6.52 2.37
CA ASN A 54 28.34 -5.33 3.19
C ASN A 54 27.02 -4.62 3.53
N GLN A 55 26.11 -4.48 2.56
CA GLN A 55 24.77 -3.93 2.80
C GLN A 55 23.99 -4.76 3.81
N ARG A 56 24.06 -6.09 3.72
CA ARG A 56 23.43 -7.00 4.69
C ARG A 56 24.01 -6.82 6.09
N ASN A 57 25.34 -6.76 6.22
CA ASN A 57 26.01 -6.58 7.51
C ASN A 57 25.67 -5.22 8.13
N MET A 58 25.76 -4.13 7.36
CA MET A 58 25.34 -2.80 7.83
C MET A 58 23.88 -2.77 8.28
N ARG A 59 22.98 -3.47 7.56
CA ARG A 59 21.57 -3.57 7.96
C ARG A 59 21.42 -4.31 9.29
N ILE A 60 22.13 -5.42 9.49
CA ILE A 60 22.12 -6.17 10.76
C ILE A 60 22.64 -5.30 11.91
N ASP A 61 23.77 -4.61 11.72
CA ASP A 61 24.36 -3.74 12.74
C ASP A 61 23.42 -2.59 13.11
N THR A 62 22.79 -1.96 12.10
CA THR A 62 21.82 -0.88 12.31
C THR A 62 20.61 -1.36 13.09
N LEU A 63 20.04 -2.53 12.75
CA LEU A 63 18.92 -3.12 13.46
C LEU A 63 19.31 -3.48 14.90
N THR A 64 20.49 -4.08 15.09
CA THR A 64 20.98 -4.47 16.42
C THR A 64 21.17 -3.26 17.33
N ASN A 65 21.81 -2.20 16.81
CA ASN A 65 22.00 -0.95 17.56
C ASN A 65 20.66 -0.30 17.90
N ARG A 66 19.72 -0.26 16.96
CA ARG A 66 18.37 0.25 17.19
C ARG A 66 17.64 -0.53 18.28
N GLU A 67 17.68 -1.86 18.25
CA GLU A 67 17.05 -2.69 19.28
C GLU A 67 17.71 -2.48 20.65
N HIS A 68 19.04 -2.37 20.69
CA HIS A 68 19.76 -2.06 21.92
C HIS A 68 19.36 -0.70 22.51
N GLU A 69 19.33 0.34 21.69
CA GLU A 69 18.90 1.69 22.08
C GLU A 69 17.44 1.70 22.55
N SER A 70 16.56 0.99 21.84
CA SER A 70 15.15 0.81 22.19
C SER A 70 15.01 0.17 23.58
N LEU A 71 15.71 -0.93 23.86
CA LEU A 71 15.68 -1.61 25.16
C LEU A 71 16.11 -0.68 26.31
N LEU A 72 17.19 0.08 26.12
CA LEU A 72 17.65 1.06 27.11
C LEU A 72 16.62 2.19 27.30
N ALA A 73 16.04 2.70 26.22
CA ALA A 73 15.02 3.74 26.27
C ALA A 73 13.78 3.26 27.05
N TRP A 74 13.31 2.04 26.79
CA TRP A 74 12.17 1.46 27.49
C TRP A 74 12.45 1.20 28.96
N ALA A 75 13.64 0.67 29.30
CA ALA A 75 14.05 0.47 30.68
C ALA A 75 14.05 1.79 31.48
N ASN A 76 14.42 2.90 30.84
CA ASN A 76 14.42 4.23 31.46
C ASN A 76 13.03 4.89 31.50
N TYR A 77 12.16 4.60 30.52
CA TYR A 77 10.81 5.17 30.45
C TYR A 77 9.80 4.49 31.38
N ARG A 78 9.97 3.17 31.60
CA ARG A 78 9.10 2.34 32.42
C ARG A 78 9.16 2.73 33.89
N ARG A 79 8.01 2.80 34.55
CA ARG A 79 7.92 3.07 36.00
C ARG A 79 8.21 1.79 36.80
N GLU A 80 8.63 1.92 38.06
CA GLU A 80 9.03 0.77 38.90
C GLU A 80 7.98 -0.35 39.01
N ASN A 81 6.69 -0.01 38.99
CA ASN A 81 5.57 -0.97 39.11
C ASN A 81 4.76 -1.13 37.80
N GLU A 82 5.36 -0.81 36.65
CA GLU A 82 4.72 -0.88 35.33
C GLU A 82 5.36 -2.01 34.51
N ASN A 83 4.54 -2.81 33.83
CA ASN A 83 5.06 -3.80 32.88
C ASN A 83 5.39 -3.14 31.53
N ASP A 84 6.13 -3.84 30.66
CA ASP A 84 6.58 -3.29 29.37
C ASP A 84 5.41 -2.90 28.46
N PHE A 85 4.36 -3.71 28.44
CA PHE A 85 3.17 -3.45 27.62
C PHE A 85 2.49 -2.14 28.01
N ASP A 86 2.25 -1.92 29.30
CA ASP A 86 1.62 -0.70 29.81
C ASP A 86 2.53 0.53 29.59
N ALA A 87 3.85 0.36 29.73
CA ALA A 87 4.81 1.42 29.44
C ALA A 87 4.78 1.83 27.96
N HIS A 88 4.82 0.87 27.04
CA HIS A 88 4.76 1.16 25.61
C HIS A 88 3.41 1.80 25.24
N LYS A 89 2.30 1.25 25.74
CA LYS A 89 0.96 1.82 25.52
C LYS A 89 0.86 3.25 26.03
N ARG A 90 1.38 3.52 27.23
CA ARG A 90 1.47 4.86 27.80
C ARG A 90 2.31 5.79 26.93
N PHE A 91 3.42 5.33 26.37
CA PHE A 91 4.24 6.14 25.46
C PHE A 91 3.43 6.64 24.26
N TYR A 92 2.77 5.75 23.53
CA TYR A 92 2.00 6.16 22.34
C TYR A 92 0.79 7.04 22.68
N TYR A 93 0.12 6.79 23.80
CA TYR A 93 -1.00 7.65 24.26
C TYR A 93 -0.55 9.06 24.64
N ASN A 94 0.72 9.25 24.98
CA ASN A 94 1.27 10.56 25.34
C ASN A 94 2.12 11.18 24.22
N LEU A 95 2.19 10.55 23.04
CA LEU A 95 2.85 11.18 21.91
C LEU A 95 2.11 12.46 21.53
N PRO A 96 2.82 13.57 21.30
CA PRO A 96 2.19 14.80 20.88
C PRO A 96 1.51 14.60 19.52
N GLN A 97 0.37 15.25 19.34
CA GLN A 97 -0.24 15.37 18.02
C GLN A 97 0.72 16.09 17.06
N ALA A 98 0.55 15.85 15.77
CA ALA A 98 1.26 16.60 14.75
C ALA A 98 1.02 18.11 14.91
N THR A 99 1.90 18.92 14.32
CA THR A 99 1.77 20.38 14.25
C THR A 99 1.91 20.87 12.81
N GLY A 100 1.54 22.13 12.55
CA GLY A 100 1.73 22.74 11.23
C GLY A 100 0.86 22.09 10.14
N SER A 101 1.42 21.95 8.93
CA SER A 101 0.70 21.44 7.75
C SER A 101 0.19 20.01 7.93
N VAL A 102 0.94 19.13 8.59
CA VAL A 102 0.50 17.76 8.92
C VAL A 102 -0.78 17.80 9.76
N ARG A 103 -0.82 18.64 10.79
CA ARG A 103 -2.00 18.73 11.65
C ARG A 103 -3.20 19.33 10.94
N LEU A 104 -2.97 20.26 10.03
CA LEU A 104 -4.02 20.85 9.21
C LEU A 104 -4.74 19.77 8.40
N ILE A 105 -3.99 18.93 7.67
CA ILE A 105 -4.60 17.86 6.86
C ILE A 105 -5.24 16.78 7.74
N GLN A 106 -4.60 16.39 8.86
CA GLN A 106 -5.21 15.46 9.83
C GLN A 106 -6.55 15.97 10.35
N ARG A 107 -6.69 17.27 10.66
CA ARG A 107 -7.97 17.85 11.09
C ARG A 107 -9.02 17.80 9.98
N GLY A 108 -8.63 18.04 8.73
CA GLY A 108 -9.50 17.91 7.56
C GLY A 108 -10.01 16.49 7.37
N CYS A 109 -9.10 15.51 7.38
CA CYS A 109 -9.41 14.08 7.27
C CYS A 109 -10.24 13.57 8.48
N ALA A 110 -9.91 13.95 9.72
CA ALA A 110 -10.73 13.61 10.91
C ALA A 110 -12.16 14.15 10.80
N THR A 111 -12.33 15.38 10.31
CA THR A 111 -13.66 15.98 10.15
C THR A 111 -14.44 15.23 9.08
N LEU A 112 -13.82 14.94 7.93
CA LEU A 112 -14.44 14.15 6.87
C LEU A 112 -14.82 12.75 7.34
N LEU A 113 -13.95 12.08 8.09
CA LEU A 113 -14.20 10.76 8.68
C LEU A 113 -15.33 10.80 9.72
N SER A 114 -15.39 11.84 10.54
CA SER A 114 -16.50 12.04 11.48
C SER A 114 -17.83 12.26 10.78
N GLU A 115 -17.83 13.03 9.68
CA GLU A 115 -19.01 13.25 8.85
C GLU A 115 -19.46 11.95 8.17
N PHE A 116 -18.51 11.19 7.62
CA PHE A 116 -18.74 9.87 7.05
C PHE A 116 -19.33 8.89 8.06
N ALA A 117 -18.78 8.85 9.28
CA ALA A 117 -19.27 7.99 10.36
C ALA A 117 -20.74 8.28 10.68
N HIS A 118 -21.11 9.56 10.72
CA HIS A 118 -22.47 9.99 11.00
C HIS A 118 -23.45 9.55 9.92
N PHE A 119 -23.26 9.97 8.66
CA PHE A 119 -24.22 9.61 7.60
C PHE A 119 -24.20 8.10 7.31
N SER A 120 -23.06 7.41 7.51
CA SER A 120 -23.01 5.95 7.38
C SER A 120 -23.94 5.26 8.39
N LYS A 121 -24.04 5.79 9.62
CA LYS A 121 -24.97 5.28 10.63
C LYS A 121 -26.43 5.53 10.21
N GLU A 122 -26.75 6.73 9.72
CA GLU A 122 -28.11 7.08 9.27
C GLU A 122 -28.58 6.20 8.10
N HIS A 123 -27.67 5.88 7.19
CA HIS A 123 -27.96 5.10 5.98
C HIS A 123 -27.62 3.61 6.10
N ASN A 124 -27.28 3.13 7.30
CA ASN A 124 -26.94 1.72 7.58
C ASN A 124 -25.83 1.17 6.66
N LEU A 125 -24.81 1.98 6.42
CA LEU A 125 -23.58 1.60 5.71
C LEU A 125 -22.59 1.01 6.71
N LYS A 126 -22.16 -0.23 6.45
CA LYS A 126 -21.12 -0.88 7.25
C LYS A 126 -19.75 -0.55 6.70
N TYR A 127 -18.87 -0.13 7.59
CA TYR A 127 -17.46 0.14 7.32
C TYR A 127 -16.67 -0.13 8.61
N TRP A 128 -15.35 -0.23 8.51
CA TRP A 128 -14.47 -0.23 9.68
C TRP A 128 -13.20 0.55 9.41
N ALA A 129 -12.60 1.13 10.45
CA ALA A 129 -11.25 1.67 10.37
C ALA A 129 -10.29 0.54 9.99
N ASP A 130 -9.41 0.80 9.03
CA ASP A 130 -8.44 -0.19 8.53
C ASP A 130 -7.01 0.36 8.64
N PHE A 131 -6.01 -0.50 8.43
CA PHE A 131 -4.59 -0.16 8.33
C PHE A 131 -4.11 0.91 9.33
N GLY A 132 -3.58 2.05 8.86
CA GLY A 132 -2.99 3.12 9.67
C GLY A 132 -4.03 3.77 10.57
N THR A 133 -5.26 3.90 10.09
CA THR A 133 -6.37 4.47 10.86
C THR A 133 -6.82 3.55 11.99
N LEU A 134 -6.92 2.24 11.77
CA LEU A 134 -7.22 1.27 12.83
C LEU A 134 -6.11 1.25 13.88
N LEU A 135 -4.85 1.25 13.43
CA LEU A 135 -3.69 1.30 14.30
C LEU A 135 -3.68 2.58 15.13
N GLY A 136 -3.93 3.74 14.50
CA GLY A 136 -4.08 5.03 15.16
C GLY A 136 -5.20 5.03 16.20
N THR A 137 -6.35 4.45 15.87
CA THR A 137 -7.50 4.29 16.77
C THR A 137 -7.12 3.53 18.05
N ILE A 138 -6.47 2.37 17.92
CA ILE A 138 -6.11 1.53 19.08
C ILE A 138 -4.91 2.07 19.86
N ARG A 139 -3.88 2.57 19.14
CA ARG A 139 -2.57 2.91 19.71
C ARG A 139 -2.41 4.38 20.09
N HIS A 140 -3.09 5.30 19.42
CA HIS A 140 -2.97 6.75 19.64
C HIS A 140 -4.30 7.42 20.03
N ARG A 141 -5.45 6.72 19.88
CA ARG A 141 -6.81 7.29 19.97
C ARG A 141 -7.03 8.43 18.96
N GLY A 142 -6.42 8.32 17.80
CA GLY A 142 -6.42 9.36 16.77
C GLY A 142 -5.36 9.07 15.72
N PHE A 143 -4.91 10.11 15.03
CA PHE A 143 -3.87 9.94 14.02
C PHE A 143 -2.54 9.47 14.62
N ILE A 144 -1.83 8.65 13.85
CA ILE A 144 -0.41 8.46 14.04
C ILE A 144 0.28 9.80 13.68
N PRO A 145 1.20 10.36 14.49
CA PRO A 145 1.66 11.74 14.32
C PRO A 145 2.31 12.09 12.97
N TRP A 146 2.85 11.10 12.26
CA TRP A 146 3.50 11.27 10.95
C TRP A 146 2.64 10.82 9.77
N ASP A 147 1.43 10.32 10.05
CA ASP A 147 0.46 9.86 9.05
C ASP A 147 -0.50 11.00 8.68
N ASP A 148 -1.01 11.00 7.45
CA ASP A 148 -1.78 12.14 6.89
C ASP A 148 -3.07 11.79 6.14
N ASP A 149 -3.45 10.52 6.07
CA ASP A 149 -4.70 10.07 5.47
C ASP A 149 -5.53 9.17 6.39
N THR A 150 -6.70 8.76 5.89
CA THR A 150 -7.60 7.87 6.63
C THR A 150 -8.03 6.70 5.77
N ASP A 151 -8.00 5.52 6.37
CA ASP A 151 -8.22 4.23 5.72
C ASP A 151 -9.45 3.54 6.31
N LEU A 152 -10.37 3.15 5.44
CA LEU A 152 -11.54 2.37 5.79
C LEU A 152 -11.61 1.10 4.95
N GLY A 153 -12.07 0.01 5.57
CA GLY A 153 -12.49 -1.19 4.89
C GLY A 153 -14.02 -1.21 4.74
N MET A 154 -14.49 -1.62 3.56
CA MET A 154 -15.91 -1.84 3.30
C MET A 154 -16.12 -3.11 2.48
N MET A 155 -17.18 -3.85 2.79
CA MET A 155 -17.62 -4.92 1.89
C MET A 155 -18.09 -4.30 0.57
N ARG A 156 -17.81 -4.96 -0.55
CA ARG A 156 -18.13 -4.43 -1.89
C ARG A 156 -19.59 -4.03 -2.06
N SER A 157 -20.52 -4.76 -1.44
CA SER A 157 -21.95 -4.44 -1.45
C SER A 157 -22.29 -3.15 -0.70
N ASP A 158 -21.57 -2.81 0.36
CA ASP A 158 -21.76 -1.55 1.09
C ASP A 158 -21.10 -0.37 0.34
N VAL A 159 -20.02 -0.62 -0.40
CA VAL A 159 -19.45 0.35 -1.34
C VAL A 159 -20.45 0.71 -2.44
N ASP A 160 -21.11 -0.28 -3.05
CA ASP A 160 -22.11 -0.02 -4.10
C ASP A 160 -23.23 0.88 -3.56
N LYS A 161 -23.70 0.62 -2.33
CA LYS A 161 -24.70 1.45 -1.65
C LYS A 161 -24.20 2.86 -1.42
N LEU A 162 -22.94 3.03 -0.99
CA LEU A 162 -22.35 4.36 -0.80
C LEU A 162 -22.30 5.16 -2.10
N ILE A 163 -21.85 4.53 -3.20
CA ILE A 163 -21.78 5.17 -4.52
C ILE A 163 -23.18 5.57 -4.99
N GLU A 164 -24.18 4.70 -4.82
CA GLU A 164 -25.56 5.01 -5.20
C GLU A 164 -26.16 6.12 -4.32
N LEU A 165 -25.90 6.09 -3.01
CA LEU A 165 -26.33 7.11 -2.07
C LEU A 165 -25.79 8.50 -2.47
N LEU A 166 -24.50 8.61 -2.76
CA LEU A 166 -23.88 9.88 -3.16
C LEU A 166 -24.34 10.38 -4.53
N LYS A 167 -24.92 9.52 -5.38
CA LYS A 167 -25.54 9.91 -6.65
C LYS A 167 -26.98 10.38 -6.48
N THR A 168 -27.72 9.79 -5.55
CA THR A 168 -29.17 9.96 -5.41
C THR A 168 -29.56 10.98 -4.35
N ASP A 169 -28.79 11.11 -3.27
CA ASP A 169 -29.01 12.10 -2.23
C ASP A 169 -28.38 13.45 -2.60
N LYS A 170 -29.22 14.45 -2.84
CA LYS A 170 -28.80 15.78 -3.30
C LYS A 170 -28.05 16.60 -2.25
N GLU A 171 -28.28 16.36 -0.95
CA GLU A 171 -27.58 17.12 0.08
C GLU A 171 -26.20 16.51 0.31
N LEU A 172 -26.09 15.18 0.32
CA LEU A 172 -24.79 14.51 0.37
C LEU A 172 -23.97 14.81 -0.89
N SER A 173 -24.56 14.76 -2.09
CA SER A 173 -23.84 15.01 -3.36
C SER A 173 -23.33 16.44 -3.51
N LYS A 174 -23.92 17.42 -2.81
CA LYS A 174 -23.41 18.81 -2.78
C LYS A 174 -22.14 18.94 -1.95
N ARG A 175 -21.96 18.09 -0.94
CA ARG A 175 -20.86 18.18 0.02
C ARG A 175 -19.76 17.18 -0.24
N TYR A 176 -20.10 15.99 -0.73
CA TYR A 176 -19.15 14.89 -0.93
C TYR A 176 -19.20 14.37 -2.36
N ARG A 177 -18.09 13.75 -2.76
CA ARG A 177 -17.98 12.94 -3.97
C ARG A 177 -17.17 11.70 -3.67
N ALA A 178 -17.52 10.60 -4.32
CA ALA A 178 -16.71 9.40 -4.34
C ALA A 178 -16.06 9.26 -5.72
N VAL A 179 -14.76 9.01 -5.74
CA VAL A 179 -13.96 8.93 -6.97
C VAL A 179 -13.10 7.68 -6.90
N LEU A 180 -13.14 6.87 -7.95
CA LEU A 180 -12.19 5.77 -8.08
C LEU A 180 -10.82 6.32 -8.46
N VAL A 181 -9.79 5.82 -7.79
CA VAL A 181 -8.39 6.20 -8.00
C VAL A 181 -7.57 4.97 -8.33
N PHE A 182 -6.74 5.11 -9.36
CA PHE A 182 -5.83 4.09 -9.86
C PHE A 182 -4.39 4.49 -9.57
N ASP A 183 -3.67 3.63 -8.85
CA ASP A 183 -2.27 3.79 -8.46
C ASP A 183 -1.37 2.89 -9.33
N PRO A 184 -0.45 3.44 -10.15
CA PRO A 184 0.44 2.62 -10.99
C PRO A 184 1.59 1.96 -10.22
N TYR A 185 1.95 2.45 -9.02
CA TYR A 185 3.14 2.00 -8.29
C TYR A 185 2.90 0.65 -7.61
N VAL A 186 1.73 0.50 -6.99
CA VAL A 186 1.28 -0.76 -6.37
C VAL A 186 0.15 -1.44 -7.14
N LEU A 187 -0.23 -0.88 -8.30
CA LEU A 187 -1.31 -1.37 -9.16
C LEU A 187 -2.64 -1.46 -8.41
N CYS A 188 -2.96 -0.43 -7.62
CA CYS A 188 -4.15 -0.41 -6.78
C CYS A 188 -5.31 0.32 -7.48
N ARG A 189 -6.53 -0.13 -7.16
CA ARG A 189 -7.81 0.46 -7.48
C ARG A 189 -8.56 0.66 -6.16
N GLN A 190 -8.81 1.89 -5.77
CA GLN A 190 -9.45 2.22 -4.50
C GLN A 190 -10.51 3.31 -4.68
N LEU A 191 -11.48 3.37 -3.77
CA LEU A 191 -12.44 4.45 -3.75
C LEU A 191 -11.96 5.52 -2.78
N ARG A 192 -11.91 6.78 -3.23
CA ARG A 192 -11.69 7.93 -2.35
C ARG A 192 -12.99 8.68 -2.12
N LEU A 193 -13.39 8.81 -0.86
CA LEU A 193 -14.38 9.81 -0.49
C LEU A 193 -13.67 11.15 -0.30
N ARG A 194 -14.21 12.21 -0.88
CA ARG A 194 -13.69 13.57 -0.77
C ARG A 194 -14.81 14.57 -0.61
N TYR A 195 -14.45 15.78 -0.20
CA TYR A 195 -15.35 16.92 -0.38
C TYR A 195 -15.59 17.20 -1.88
N ALA A 196 -16.78 17.71 -2.19
CA ALA A 196 -17.14 18.15 -3.53
C ALA A 196 -16.27 19.33 -3.98
N ASN A 197 -15.81 20.16 -3.04
CA ASN A 197 -14.83 21.22 -3.30
C ASN A 197 -13.45 20.61 -3.60
N PRO A 198 -12.92 20.73 -4.82
CA PRO A 198 -11.64 20.12 -5.19
C PRO A 198 -10.42 20.83 -4.56
N GLU A 199 -10.58 22.04 -4.00
CA GLU A 199 -9.50 22.74 -3.29
C GLU A 199 -9.18 22.11 -1.93
N ASN A 200 -10.09 21.31 -1.36
CA ASN A 200 -9.82 20.60 -0.12
C ASN A 200 -9.22 19.21 -0.44
N PRO A 201 -7.94 18.96 -0.13
CA PRO A 201 -7.27 17.70 -0.44
C PRO A 201 -7.62 16.58 0.53
N SER A 202 -8.42 16.82 1.58
CA SER A 202 -8.81 15.78 2.54
C SER A 202 -9.56 14.65 1.85
N PHE A 203 -9.20 13.41 2.14
CA PHE A 203 -9.85 12.23 1.60
C PHE A 203 -9.90 11.09 2.62
N ILE A 204 -10.78 10.14 2.35
CA ILE A 204 -10.81 8.83 3.00
C ILE A 204 -10.54 7.79 1.92
N ASP A 205 -9.49 7.00 2.08
CA ASP A 205 -9.25 5.81 1.28
C ASP A 205 -10.19 4.69 1.76
N ILE A 206 -11.01 4.17 0.85
CA ILE A 206 -11.98 3.11 1.09
C ILE A 206 -11.56 1.91 0.26
N PHE A 207 -11.10 0.88 0.96
CA PHE A 207 -10.68 -0.37 0.35
C PHE A 207 -11.81 -1.38 0.25
N PHE A 208 -11.80 -2.11 -0.87
CA PHE A 208 -12.80 -3.13 -1.15
C PHE A 208 -12.43 -4.44 -0.47
N TYR A 209 -13.42 -5.04 0.19
CA TYR A 209 -13.35 -6.39 0.72
C TYR A 209 -14.43 -7.27 0.11
N ASP A 210 -14.10 -8.54 -0.07
CA ASP A 210 -15.02 -9.59 -0.52
C ASP A 210 -15.11 -10.70 0.54
N TYR A 211 -16.18 -11.48 0.46
CA TYR A 211 -16.24 -12.74 1.20
C TYR A 211 -15.48 -13.81 0.43
N MET A 212 -14.70 -14.63 1.13
CA MET A 212 -14.13 -15.87 0.64
C MET A 212 -14.91 -17.03 1.27
N PRO A 213 -15.85 -17.66 0.54
CA PRO A 213 -16.73 -18.70 1.07
C PRO A 213 -16.01 -19.88 1.72
N LYS A 214 -14.86 -20.25 1.15
CA LYS A 214 -14.06 -21.37 1.62
C LYS A 214 -12.60 -20.93 1.68
N TYR A 215 -12.07 -20.80 2.88
CA TYR A 215 -10.66 -20.50 3.10
C TYR A 215 -9.87 -21.81 3.25
N ASP A 216 -9.10 -22.16 2.23
CA ASP A 216 -8.11 -23.23 2.24
C ASP A 216 -6.86 -22.82 1.45
N GLU A 217 -5.77 -23.56 1.61
CA GLU A 217 -4.50 -23.21 0.96
C GLU A 217 -4.60 -23.22 -0.57
N HIS A 218 -5.51 -24.02 -1.14
CA HIS A 218 -5.74 -24.06 -2.58
C HIS A 218 -6.36 -22.75 -3.08
N ASN A 219 -7.47 -22.31 -2.48
CA ASN A 219 -8.15 -21.06 -2.84
C ASN A 219 -7.28 -19.84 -2.57
N LYS A 220 -6.53 -19.86 -1.46
CA LYS A 220 -5.54 -18.84 -1.12
C LYS A 220 -4.45 -18.73 -2.19
N GLN A 221 -3.85 -19.85 -2.60
CA GLN A 221 -2.83 -19.89 -3.65
C GLN A 221 -3.40 -19.45 -5.01
N ARG A 222 -4.62 -19.88 -5.33
CA ARG A 222 -5.30 -19.48 -6.56
C ARG A 222 -5.59 -17.98 -6.60
N PHE A 223 -5.96 -17.39 -5.47
CA PHE A 223 -6.16 -15.95 -5.35
C PHE A 223 -4.84 -15.16 -5.54
N ILE A 224 -3.72 -15.64 -4.99
CA ILE A 224 -2.38 -15.07 -5.24
C ILE A 224 -2.04 -15.13 -6.74
N GLU A 225 -2.27 -16.27 -7.39
CA GLU A 225 -2.03 -16.42 -8.83
C GLU A 225 -2.85 -15.43 -9.66
N MET A 226 -4.12 -15.22 -9.30
CA MET A 226 -4.96 -14.23 -9.95
C MET A 226 -4.43 -12.81 -9.77
N ARG A 227 -3.98 -12.45 -8.56
CA ARG A 227 -3.35 -11.15 -8.32
C ARG A 227 -2.08 -10.97 -9.16
N LYS A 228 -1.19 -11.97 -9.19
CA LYS A 228 0.04 -11.91 -10.03
C LYS A 228 -0.30 -11.76 -11.51
N ALA A 229 -1.24 -12.55 -12.00
CA ALA A 229 -1.70 -12.47 -13.38
C ALA A 229 -2.33 -11.10 -13.70
N LEU A 230 -3.09 -10.52 -12.77
CA LEU A 230 -3.63 -9.16 -12.90
C LEU A 230 -2.52 -8.12 -13.02
N GLN A 231 -1.48 -8.20 -12.18
CA GLN A 231 -0.33 -7.29 -12.27
C GLN A 231 0.38 -7.39 -13.60
N ASP A 232 0.64 -8.62 -14.05
CA ASP A 232 1.34 -8.88 -15.31
C ASP A 232 0.51 -8.39 -16.49
N ASP A 233 -0.81 -8.57 -16.46
CA ASP A 233 -1.74 -8.04 -17.46
C ASP A 233 -1.64 -6.51 -17.51
N LEU A 234 -1.81 -5.81 -16.37
CA LEU A 234 -1.68 -4.34 -16.30
C LEU A 234 -0.32 -3.84 -16.80
N ARG A 235 0.78 -4.47 -16.38
CA ARG A 235 2.14 -4.10 -16.80
C ARG A 235 2.41 -4.35 -18.29
N SER A 236 1.70 -5.31 -18.89
CA SER A 236 1.81 -5.63 -20.31
C SER A 236 1.04 -4.66 -21.22
N GLN A 237 0.13 -3.85 -20.65
CA GLN A 237 -0.67 -2.90 -21.42
C GLN A 237 0.19 -1.79 -22.01
N THR A 238 -0.13 -1.38 -23.24
CA THR A 238 0.63 -0.35 -23.97
C THR A 238 0.60 1.02 -23.28
N PHE A 239 -0.43 1.30 -22.48
CA PHE A 239 -0.57 2.55 -21.73
C PHE A 239 0.21 2.57 -20.41
N TYR A 240 0.70 1.42 -19.91
CA TYR A 240 1.25 1.32 -18.55
C TYR A 240 2.44 2.25 -18.33
N ALA A 241 3.36 2.36 -19.29
CA ALA A 241 4.50 3.26 -19.17
C ALA A 241 4.09 4.74 -19.01
N LYS A 242 3.04 5.16 -19.73
CA LYS A 242 2.49 6.53 -19.63
C LYS A 242 1.71 6.74 -18.33
N TRP A 243 1.00 5.71 -17.86
CA TRP A 243 0.33 5.74 -16.56
C TRP A 243 1.35 5.88 -15.42
N LEU A 244 2.44 5.11 -15.46
CA LEU A 244 3.51 5.17 -14.46
C LEU A 244 4.19 6.55 -14.40
N GLU A 245 4.39 7.20 -15.54
CA GLU A 245 4.92 8.57 -15.61
C GLU A 245 3.95 9.61 -15.03
N HIS A 246 2.65 9.42 -15.23
CA HIS A 246 1.63 10.33 -14.72
C HIS A 246 1.39 10.19 -13.21
N GLY A 247 1.52 8.97 -12.67
CA GLY A 247 1.19 8.65 -11.29
C GLY A 247 -0.30 8.35 -11.10
N TYR A 248 -0.87 8.80 -9.98
CA TYR A 248 -2.27 8.53 -9.64
C TYR A 248 -3.24 9.09 -10.68
N LEU A 249 -4.22 8.28 -11.08
CA LEU A 249 -5.27 8.67 -12.01
C LEU A 249 -6.65 8.53 -11.36
N GLU A 250 -7.54 9.47 -11.65
CA GLU A 250 -8.96 9.38 -11.28
C GLU A 250 -9.77 8.75 -12.42
N ASP A 251 -10.93 8.19 -12.07
CA ASP A 251 -11.93 7.74 -13.05
C ASP A 251 -12.33 8.87 -14.02
N GLY A 252 -12.59 8.48 -15.27
CA GLY A 252 -12.81 9.41 -16.39
C GLY A 252 -11.54 9.88 -17.11
N CYS A 253 -10.35 9.40 -16.73
CA CYS A 253 -9.10 9.65 -17.46
C CYS A 253 -8.98 8.79 -18.74
N GLU A 254 -7.97 9.09 -19.59
CA GLU A 254 -7.73 8.42 -20.89
C GLU A 254 -7.62 6.89 -20.82
N PHE A 255 -7.17 6.35 -19.68
CA PHE A 255 -6.92 4.91 -19.50
C PHE A 255 -7.88 4.23 -18.51
N SER A 256 -8.79 4.99 -17.92
CA SER A 256 -9.67 4.50 -16.84
C SER A 256 -10.48 3.27 -17.27
N SER A 257 -11.10 3.29 -18.45
CA SER A 257 -11.87 2.16 -18.97
C SER A 257 -11.03 0.91 -19.19
N GLN A 258 -9.82 1.05 -19.75
CA GLN A 258 -8.92 -0.08 -20.00
C GLN A 258 -8.39 -0.67 -18.69
N ILE A 259 -8.10 0.15 -17.68
CA ILE A 259 -7.71 -0.31 -16.35
C ILE A 259 -8.87 -1.08 -15.70
N GLU A 260 -10.08 -0.51 -15.73
CA GLU A 260 -11.30 -1.15 -15.22
C GLU A 260 -11.62 -2.48 -15.91
N ASP A 261 -11.41 -2.59 -17.23
CA ASP A 261 -11.61 -3.83 -17.98
C ASP A 261 -10.72 -4.97 -17.43
N VAL A 262 -9.46 -4.67 -17.10
CA VAL A 262 -8.54 -5.64 -16.50
C VAL A 262 -9.02 -6.04 -15.11
N PHE A 263 -9.32 -5.10 -14.22
CA PHE A 263 -9.84 -5.42 -12.88
C PHE A 263 -11.14 -6.24 -12.95
N THR A 264 -12.07 -5.83 -13.82
CA THR A 264 -13.37 -6.50 -14.03
C THR A 264 -13.17 -7.93 -14.53
N LYS A 265 -12.25 -8.16 -15.48
CA LYS A 265 -11.90 -9.50 -15.97
C LYS A 265 -11.49 -10.43 -14.82
N TYR A 266 -10.56 -10.02 -13.97
CA TYR A 266 -10.07 -10.86 -12.88
C TYR A 266 -11.09 -11.00 -11.73
N GLN A 267 -11.87 -9.96 -11.44
CA GLN A 267 -12.99 -10.07 -10.49
C GLN A 267 -14.04 -11.08 -10.97
N ASN A 268 -14.39 -11.06 -12.26
CA ASN A 268 -15.34 -12.02 -12.83
C ASN A 268 -14.78 -13.44 -12.82
N LEU A 269 -13.49 -13.60 -13.11
CA LEU A 269 -12.82 -14.89 -13.02
C LEU A 269 -12.88 -15.45 -11.59
N ALA A 270 -12.50 -14.65 -10.58
CA ALA A 270 -12.53 -15.07 -9.18
C ALA A 270 -13.94 -15.41 -8.68
N LYS A 271 -14.97 -14.70 -9.15
CA LYS A 271 -16.37 -15.04 -8.90
C LYS A 271 -16.77 -16.35 -9.58
N SER A 272 -16.38 -16.55 -10.84
CA SER A 272 -16.71 -17.77 -11.60
C SER A 272 -16.09 -19.03 -11.01
N GLU A 273 -14.91 -18.90 -10.40
CA GLU A 273 -14.22 -19.98 -9.68
C GLU A 273 -14.67 -20.11 -8.21
N ASN A 274 -15.66 -19.32 -7.78
CA ASN A 274 -16.19 -19.30 -6.40
C ASN A 274 -15.13 -19.03 -5.32
N ILE A 275 -14.11 -18.25 -5.66
CA ILE A 275 -13.04 -17.83 -4.75
C ILE A 275 -13.51 -16.66 -3.90
N ILE A 276 -14.24 -15.72 -4.53
CA ILE A 276 -14.83 -14.55 -3.87
C ILE A 276 -16.35 -14.51 -4.09
N SER A 277 -17.05 -13.87 -3.15
CA SER A 277 -18.50 -13.64 -3.17
C SER A 277 -18.82 -12.23 -2.66
N ARG A 278 -19.90 -11.63 -3.20
CA ARG A 278 -20.45 -10.36 -2.72
C ARG A 278 -21.32 -10.51 -1.47
N GLU A 279 -21.86 -11.71 -1.26
CA GLU A 279 -22.72 -12.03 -0.14
C GLU A 279 -22.04 -13.07 0.76
N SER A 280 -22.25 -12.93 2.06
CA SER A 280 -21.76 -13.90 3.02
C SER A 280 -22.53 -15.20 2.84
N PRO A 281 -21.88 -16.32 2.52
CA PRO A 281 -22.55 -17.61 2.40
C PRO A 281 -22.96 -18.17 3.77
N ASN A 282 -22.26 -17.77 4.83
CA ASN A 282 -22.50 -18.07 6.24
C ASN A 282 -21.46 -17.33 7.12
N GLU A 283 -21.60 -17.40 8.44
CA GLU A 283 -20.67 -16.81 9.42
C GLU A 283 -19.29 -17.50 9.47
N ASP A 284 -19.13 -18.70 8.88
CA ASP A 284 -17.84 -19.42 8.83
C ASP A 284 -16.99 -19.08 7.60
N CYS A 285 -17.27 -17.95 6.94
CA CYS A 285 -16.45 -17.45 5.84
C CYS A 285 -15.31 -16.53 6.31
N ASN A 286 -14.35 -16.32 5.41
CA ASN A 286 -13.33 -15.29 5.60
C ASN A 286 -13.71 -14.02 4.84
N ILE A 287 -13.25 -12.89 5.34
CA ILE A 287 -13.24 -11.61 4.65
C ILE A 287 -11.83 -11.42 4.11
N ILE A 288 -11.73 -11.17 2.81
CA ILE A 288 -10.48 -11.05 2.09
C ILE A 288 -10.38 -9.66 1.48
N TYR A 289 -9.20 -9.08 1.58
CA TYR A 289 -8.86 -7.86 0.87
C TYR A 289 -9.01 -8.07 -0.63
N GLY A 290 -9.74 -7.20 -1.32
CA GLY A 290 -10.16 -7.42 -2.70
C GLY A 290 -9.00 -7.61 -3.67
N LEU A 291 -9.31 -8.06 -4.89
CA LEU A 291 -8.34 -8.09 -6.00
C LEU A 291 -7.87 -6.70 -6.42
N ASP A 292 -8.57 -5.67 -5.96
CA ASP A 292 -8.35 -4.28 -6.30
C ASP A 292 -7.03 -3.71 -5.75
N ASN A 293 -6.37 -4.37 -4.78
CA ASN A 293 -5.05 -3.97 -4.30
C ASN A 293 -4.07 -5.14 -4.40
N VAL A 294 -2.92 -4.89 -5.03
CA VAL A 294 -2.14 -5.94 -5.66
C VAL A 294 -0.72 -6.04 -5.09
N ASP A 295 -0.56 -5.97 -3.77
CA ASP A 295 0.56 -6.74 -3.16
C ASP A 295 0.19 -8.22 -3.26
N ALA A 296 0.66 -8.88 -4.32
CA ALA A 296 0.23 -10.22 -4.66
C ALA A 296 0.66 -11.27 -3.62
N ASP A 297 1.75 -11.02 -2.90
CA ASP A 297 2.29 -11.99 -1.93
C ASP A 297 1.72 -11.79 -0.52
N LYS A 298 1.24 -10.59 -0.19
CA LYS A 298 0.56 -10.31 1.09
C LYS A 298 -0.95 -10.40 0.94
N ILE A 299 -1.52 -11.51 1.40
CA ILE A 299 -2.97 -11.63 1.53
C ILE A 299 -3.40 -11.21 2.93
N TYR A 300 -4.14 -10.11 2.98
CA TYR A 300 -4.86 -9.71 4.19
C TYR A 300 -6.21 -10.40 4.22
N THR A 301 -6.40 -11.26 5.22
CA THR A 301 -7.65 -11.97 5.47
C THR A 301 -7.98 -11.97 6.95
N ALA A 302 -9.26 -11.87 7.28
CA ALA A 302 -9.78 -12.05 8.63
C ALA A 302 -10.95 -13.03 8.62
N ARG A 303 -11.19 -13.76 9.71
CA ARG A 303 -12.46 -14.49 9.86
C ARG A 303 -13.60 -13.49 9.96
N TYR A 304 -14.79 -13.86 9.49
CA TYR A 304 -16.00 -13.05 9.66
C TYR A 304 -16.17 -12.58 11.11
N ASP A 305 -16.05 -13.49 12.08
CA ASP A 305 -16.17 -13.23 13.53
C ASP A 305 -15.01 -12.45 14.15
N ASP A 306 -13.96 -12.14 13.39
CA ASP A 306 -12.92 -11.20 13.84
C ASP A 306 -13.27 -9.75 13.45
N VAL A 307 -14.10 -9.58 12.42
CA VAL A 307 -14.58 -8.28 11.93
C VAL A 307 -15.93 -7.92 12.52
N PHE A 308 -16.92 -8.80 12.34
CA PHE A 308 -18.29 -8.57 12.76
C PHE A 308 -18.61 -9.27 14.10
N PRO A 309 -19.58 -8.76 14.89
CA PRO A 309 -20.25 -7.47 14.71
C PRO A 309 -19.30 -6.29 15.02
N LEU A 310 -19.41 -5.21 14.24
CA LEU A 310 -18.54 -4.05 14.40
C LEU A 310 -18.69 -3.42 15.79
N LYS A 311 -17.59 -2.91 16.34
CA LYS A 311 -17.55 -2.14 17.59
C LYS A 311 -17.30 -0.66 17.29
N GLN A 312 -17.63 0.19 18.24
CA GLN A 312 -17.32 1.61 18.19
C GLN A 312 -16.07 1.90 19.04
N SER A 313 -15.18 2.76 18.54
CA SER A 313 -14.00 3.22 19.26
C SER A 313 -13.77 4.72 19.05
N GLU A 314 -13.05 5.34 19.97
CA GLU A 314 -12.65 6.75 19.88
C GLU A 314 -11.51 6.95 18.88
N PHE A 315 -11.69 7.90 17.97
CA PHE A 315 -10.66 8.42 17.08
C PHE A 315 -10.74 9.95 17.08
N GLU A 316 -9.70 10.61 17.59
CA GLU A 316 -9.65 12.04 17.86
C GLU A 316 -10.75 12.49 18.83
N LYS A 317 -11.91 12.94 18.32
CA LYS A 317 -13.06 13.37 19.12
C LYS A 317 -14.36 12.72 18.66
N SER A 318 -14.25 11.74 17.77
CA SER A 318 -15.39 11.10 17.11
C SER A 318 -15.36 9.61 17.39
N SER A 319 -16.53 8.97 17.32
CA SER A 319 -16.64 7.53 17.40
C SER A 319 -16.69 6.93 16.00
N ILE A 320 -15.85 5.94 15.73
CA ILE A 320 -15.81 5.24 14.44
C ILE A 320 -15.94 3.73 14.63
N SER A 321 -16.46 3.07 13.61
CA SER A 321 -16.57 1.61 13.56
C SER A 321 -15.19 0.96 13.42
N ILE A 322 -14.94 -0.10 14.19
CA ILE A 322 -13.75 -0.95 14.13
C ILE A 322 -14.13 -2.44 14.13
N PRO A 323 -13.24 -3.34 13.67
CA PRO A 323 -13.43 -4.78 13.81
C PRO A 323 -13.59 -5.21 15.28
N CYS A 324 -14.39 -6.25 15.54
CA CYS A 324 -14.63 -6.70 16.91
C CYS A 324 -13.40 -7.26 17.61
N LYS A 325 -12.43 -7.80 16.85
CA LYS A 325 -11.11 -8.25 17.29
C LYS A 325 -10.00 -7.44 16.61
N ALA A 326 -10.08 -6.11 16.70
CA ALA A 326 -9.14 -5.18 16.10
C ALA A 326 -7.66 -5.50 16.41
N GLU A 327 -7.30 -5.79 17.66
CA GLU A 327 -5.90 -6.08 18.00
C GLU A 327 -5.38 -7.36 17.32
N LYS A 328 -6.24 -8.36 17.12
CA LYS A 328 -5.87 -9.59 16.41
C LYS A 328 -5.58 -9.32 14.93
N ILE A 329 -6.42 -8.51 14.29
CA ILE A 329 -6.24 -8.12 12.89
C ILE A 329 -4.96 -7.31 12.73
N LEU A 330 -4.77 -6.28 13.58
CA LEU A 330 -3.55 -5.49 13.59
C LEU A 330 -2.29 -6.33 13.80
N PHE A 331 -2.34 -7.31 14.71
CA PHE A 331 -1.22 -8.22 14.93
C PHE A 331 -0.90 -9.06 13.69
N SER A 332 -1.91 -9.48 12.93
CA SER A 332 -1.68 -10.22 11.67
C SER A 332 -1.03 -9.37 10.58
N TYR A 333 -1.22 -8.05 10.61
CA TYR A 333 -0.71 -7.12 9.59
C TYR A 333 0.66 -6.55 9.96
N TYR A 334 0.82 -6.15 11.23
CA TYR A 334 1.96 -5.37 11.71
C TYR A 334 2.80 -6.09 12.78
N GLY A 335 2.35 -7.23 13.30
CA GLY A 335 2.98 -7.88 14.45
C GLY A 335 2.74 -7.10 15.74
N ASP A 336 3.79 -6.89 16.54
CA ASP A 336 3.67 -6.09 17.77
C ASP A 336 3.50 -4.60 17.44
N ILE A 337 2.26 -4.11 17.53
CA ILE A 337 1.92 -2.72 17.27
C ILE A 337 2.56 -1.73 18.26
N TYR A 338 3.09 -2.20 19.39
CA TYR A 338 3.76 -1.37 20.38
C TYR A 338 5.28 -1.32 20.20
N GLN A 339 5.85 -2.09 19.27
CA GLN A 339 7.25 -1.93 18.86
C GLN A 339 7.44 -0.60 18.11
N LEU A 340 8.59 0.05 18.32
CA LEU A 340 8.92 1.31 17.63
C LEU A 340 8.91 1.12 16.11
N PRO A 341 8.06 1.85 15.36
CA PRO A 341 7.91 1.64 13.92
C PRO A 341 9.15 2.08 13.14
N SER A 342 9.47 1.38 12.05
CA SER A 342 10.68 1.65 11.27
C SER A 342 10.56 2.82 10.30
N ASP A 343 9.34 3.27 10.05
CA ASP A 343 8.98 4.22 9.02
C ASP A 343 8.59 5.61 9.55
N MET A 344 8.80 5.91 10.83
CA MET A 344 8.44 7.21 11.45
C MET A 344 8.91 8.44 10.66
N VAL A 345 10.04 8.33 9.96
CA VAL A 345 10.65 9.42 9.16
C VAL A 345 10.43 9.23 7.66
N SER A 346 10.29 7.97 7.21
CA SER A 346 10.20 7.63 5.79
C SER A 346 8.76 7.36 5.34
N HIS A 347 7.78 7.64 6.18
CA HIS A 347 6.38 7.42 5.87
C HIS A 347 5.98 8.22 4.62
N LEU A 348 5.17 7.59 3.76
CA LEU A 348 4.74 8.20 2.50
C LEU A 348 3.89 9.43 2.79
N GLN A 349 4.13 10.52 2.06
CA GLN A 349 3.29 11.70 2.14
C GLN A 349 2.20 11.58 1.08
N HIS A 350 0.96 11.34 1.50
CA HIS A 350 -0.15 11.22 0.56
C HIS A 350 -0.62 12.59 0.06
N VAL A 351 -0.42 13.63 0.88
CA VAL A 351 -0.67 15.03 0.51
C VAL A 351 0.61 15.85 0.62
N SER A 352 1.00 16.47 -0.50
CA SER A 352 2.20 17.31 -0.57
C SER A 352 2.17 18.41 0.50
N ARG A 353 3.27 18.55 1.26
CA ARG A 353 3.42 19.60 2.27
C ARG A 353 3.45 21.00 1.66
N GLU A 354 4.02 21.15 0.46
CA GLU A 354 4.03 22.43 -0.28
C GLU A 354 2.61 22.88 -0.65
N LEU A 355 1.74 21.93 -1.00
CA LEU A 355 0.32 22.22 -1.29
C LEU A 355 -0.38 22.81 -0.06
N LEU A 356 -0.05 22.31 1.13
CA LEU A 356 -0.66 22.72 2.40
C LEU A 356 -0.15 24.08 2.92
N GLU A 357 0.84 24.69 2.26
CA GLU A 357 1.27 26.08 2.52
C GLU A 357 0.45 27.09 1.70
N ASN A 358 -0.27 26.63 0.67
CA ASN A 358 -1.11 27.48 -0.15
C ASN A 358 -2.34 27.95 0.64
N LYS A 359 -2.44 29.27 0.86
CA LYS A 359 -3.53 29.88 1.62
C LYS A 359 -4.93 29.48 1.14
N ARG A 360 -5.15 29.29 -0.17
CA ARG A 360 -6.46 28.86 -0.69
C ARG A 360 -6.83 27.46 -0.20
N ILE A 361 -5.86 26.55 -0.18
CA ILE A 361 -6.03 25.18 0.30
C ILE A 361 -6.29 25.18 1.81
N VAL A 362 -5.53 25.98 2.57
CA VAL A 362 -5.73 26.16 4.02
C VAL A 362 -7.15 26.67 4.31
N ASP A 363 -7.56 27.74 3.62
CA ASP A 363 -8.88 28.34 3.78
C ASP A 363 -10.00 27.34 3.38
N ALA A 364 -9.79 26.52 2.35
CA ALA A 364 -10.73 25.47 1.95
C ALA A 364 -10.90 24.40 3.03
N ILE A 365 -9.80 23.89 3.60
CA ILE A 365 -9.83 22.91 4.70
C ILE A 365 -10.57 23.50 5.91
N GLU A 366 -10.18 24.68 6.36
CA GLU A 366 -10.79 25.31 7.54
C GLU A 366 -12.28 25.63 7.33
N LYS A 367 -12.67 26.02 6.10
CA LYS A 367 -14.07 26.26 5.74
C LYS A 367 -14.90 24.99 5.84
N ASP A 368 -14.42 23.87 5.30
CA ASP A 368 -15.17 22.61 5.36
C ASP A 368 -15.27 22.07 6.79
N ILE A 369 -14.19 22.20 7.59
CA ILE A 369 -14.22 21.89 9.04
C ILE A 369 -15.25 22.75 9.77
N ALA A 370 -15.27 24.06 9.49
CA ALA A 370 -16.21 24.98 10.13
C ALA A 370 -17.67 24.71 9.74
N ALA A 371 -17.89 24.23 8.51
CA ALA A 371 -19.19 23.92 7.94
C ALA A 371 -19.66 22.48 8.22
N ASN A 372 -19.00 21.73 9.11
CA ASN A 372 -19.42 20.37 9.47
C ASN A 372 -20.87 20.37 10.00
N PRO A 373 -21.82 19.70 9.30
CA PRO A 373 -23.24 19.72 9.65
C PRO A 373 -23.57 18.96 10.94
N TYR A 374 -22.68 18.08 11.40
CA TYR A 374 -22.89 17.21 12.56
C TYR A 374 -22.18 17.69 13.84
N LYS A 375 -21.61 18.91 13.82
CA LYS A 375 -20.79 19.48 14.90
C LYS A 375 -21.51 19.57 16.26
N SER A 376 -22.84 19.68 16.27
CA SER A 376 -23.66 19.79 17.49
C SER A 376 -23.98 18.45 18.17
N GLU A 377 -23.73 17.32 17.50
CA GLU A 377 -24.06 15.98 18.02
C GLU A 377 -22.88 15.26 18.69
N VAL A 378 -21.70 15.89 18.64
CA VAL A 378 -20.43 15.38 19.18
C VAL A 378 -20.06 16.07 20.52
N ALA A 379 -20.94 16.92 21.06
CA ALA A 379 -20.71 17.71 22.27
C ALA A 379 -21.23 17.05 23.55
#